data_AF-A0A179HLS5-F1
#
_entry.id   AF-A0A179HLS5-F1
#
_cell.length_a   1.000
_cell.length_b   1.000
_cell.length_c   1.000
_cell.angle_alpha   90.00
_cell.angle_beta   90.00
_cell.angle_gamma   90.00
#
_symmetry.space_group_name_H-M   'P 1'
#
loop_
_entity.id
_entity.type
_entity.pdbx_description
1 polymer ?
#
loop_
_entity_poly.entity_id
_entity_poly.type
_entity_poly.pdbx_seq_one_letter_code
_entity_poly.pdbx_strand_id
1 'polypeptide(L)'
;MPLVVPGITNASSNKTEEWQNKLVGKKFSESESNETMFCKKDLPEQHRVIKPGQMVTKDFYEDRLNVHLDESGAVSHVTHG
;
A
#
# COMPACT_ATOMS: atom_id res chain seq x y z
N MET A 1 -14.52 30.32 8.39
CA MET A 1 -13.11 30.30 8.86
C MET A 1 -12.37 29.28 8.00
N PRO A 2 -11.36 29.68 7.21
CA PRO A 2 -10.57 28.73 6.45
C PRO A 2 -9.49 28.11 7.37
N LEU A 3 -9.51 26.80 7.54
CA LEU A 3 -8.45 26.06 8.23
C LEU A 3 -7.32 25.81 7.22
N VAL A 4 -6.33 26.70 7.21
CA VAL A 4 -5.05 26.42 6.53
C VAL A 4 -4.26 25.46 7.42
N VAL A 5 -4.06 24.23 6.94
CA VAL A 5 -3.12 23.29 7.54
C VAL A 5 -1.78 23.47 6.80
N PRO A 6 -0.72 23.99 7.45
CA PRO A 6 0.57 24.15 6.81
C PRO A 6 1.38 22.86 6.91
N GLY A 7 1.92 22.39 5.80
CA GLY A 7 3.08 21.49 5.79
C GLY A 7 2.81 20.04 5.43
N ILE A 8 2.84 19.72 4.14
CA ILE A 8 3.25 18.39 3.67
C ILE A 8 4.33 18.63 2.61
N THR A 9 5.52 19.01 3.07
CA THR A 9 6.72 18.98 2.25
C THR A 9 7.34 17.59 2.37
N ASN A 10 7.18 16.75 1.34
CA ASN A 10 8.21 15.81 0.89
C ASN A 10 7.80 15.14 -0.41
N ALA A 11 8.57 15.33 -1.49
CA ALA A 11 8.29 14.76 -2.80
C ALA A 11 8.30 13.21 -2.85
N SER A 12 8.72 12.54 -1.78
CA SER A 12 8.72 11.08 -1.60
C SER A 12 7.48 10.52 -0.87
N SER A 13 6.69 11.35 -0.17
CA SER A 13 5.47 10.90 0.52
C SER A 13 4.29 10.72 -0.44
N ASN A 14 4.30 11.42 -1.58
CA ASN A 14 3.18 11.44 -2.51
C ASN A 14 2.83 10.05 -3.06
N LYS A 15 3.82 9.25 -3.49
CA LYS A 15 3.58 7.90 -4.04
C LYS A 15 3.02 6.93 -3.00
N THR A 16 3.54 6.97 -1.77
CA THR A 16 3.04 6.09 -0.70
C THR A 16 1.59 6.44 -0.37
N GLU A 17 1.28 7.72 -0.23
CA GLU A 17 -0.08 8.21 0.04
C GLU A 17 -1.05 7.90 -1.11
N GLU A 18 -0.61 8.02 -2.38
CA GLU A 18 -1.38 7.62 -3.55
C GLU A 18 -1.77 6.13 -3.50
N TRP A 19 -0.80 5.24 -3.22
CA TRP A 19 -1.07 3.81 -3.08
C TRP A 19 -1.93 3.52 -1.85
N GLN A 20 -1.73 4.25 -0.76
CA GLN A 20 -2.53 4.10 0.44
C GLN A 20 -4.00 4.42 0.16
N ASN A 21 -4.27 5.56 -0.47
CA ASN A 21 -5.62 5.96 -0.86
C ASN A 21 -6.25 4.98 -1.88
N LYS A 22 -5.43 4.39 -2.76
CA LYS A 22 -5.91 3.45 -3.78
C LYS A 22 -6.21 2.06 -3.23
N LEU A 23 -5.46 1.58 -2.24
CA LEU A 23 -5.46 0.18 -1.82
C LEU A 23 -6.12 -0.07 -0.48
N VAL A 24 -6.04 0.87 0.48
CA VAL A 24 -6.61 0.68 1.83
C VAL A 24 -8.10 0.34 1.75
N GLY A 25 -8.50 -0.70 2.48
CA GLY A 25 -9.87 -1.23 2.48
C GLY A 25 -10.21 -2.17 1.32
N LYS A 26 -9.36 -2.27 0.28
CA LYS A 26 -9.55 -3.26 -0.80
C LYS A 26 -9.04 -4.63 -0.39
N LYS A 27 -9.64 -5.68 -0.94
CA LYS A 27 -9.20 -7.07 -0.76
C LYS A 27 -8.20 -7.49 -1.81
N PHE A 28 -7.24 -8.31 -1.39
CA PHE A 28 -6.27 -8.90 -2.32
C PHE A 28 -6.88 -10.07 -3.09
N SER A 29 -6.74 -10.06 -4.42
CA SER A 29 -7.13 -11.13 -5.34
C SER A 29 -5.95 -11.52 -6.23
N GLU A 30 -5.85 -12.80 -6.60
CA GLU A 30 -4.75 -13.27 -7.45
C GLU A 30 -4.94 -12.95 -8.93
N SER A 31 -6.19 -12.91 -9.40
CA SER A 31 -6.49 -12.93 -10.83
C SER A 31 -7.22 -11.70 -11.34
N GLU A 32 -8.05 -11.07 -10.50
CA GLU A 32 -8.98 -10.01 -10.92
C GLU A 32 -8.85 -8.78 -10.03
N SER A 33 -9.09 -7.62 -10.64
CA SER A 33 -9.18 -6.35 -9.94
C SER A 33 -10.52 -5.67 -10.22
N ASN A 34 -11.09 -5.06 -9.19
CA ASN A 34 -12.41 -4.43 -9.21
C ASN A 34 -12.39 -3.19 -8.29
N GLU A 35 -13.53 -2.56 -8.06
CA GLU A 35 -13.65 -1.43 -7.14
C GLU A 35 -13.28 -1.83 -5.71
N THR A 36 -13.65 -3.05 -5.29
CA THR A 36 -13.42 -3.59 -3.94
C THR A 36 -12.19 -4.49 -3.82
N MET A 37 -11.54 -4.84 -4.93
CA MET A 37 -10.44 -5.81 -4.97
C MET A 37 -9.29 -5.33 -5.84
N PHE A 38 -8.07 -5.73 -5.52
CA PHE A 38 -6.89 -5.44 -6.35
C PHE A 38 -6.08 -6.71 -6.58
N CYS A 39 -5.33 -6.73 -7.69
CA CYS A 39 -4.45 -7.85 -8.02
C CYS A 39 -2.99 -7.43 -8.13
N LYS A 40 -2.08 -8.42 -8.18
CA LYS A 40 -0.64 -8.16 -8.32
C LYS A 40 -0.29 -7.40 -9.59
N LYS A 41 -1.11 -7.48 -10.64
CA LYS A 41 -0.90 -6.77 -11.90
C LYS A 41 -1.11 -5.26 -11.78
N ASP A 42 -1.89 -4.81 -10.79
CA ASP A 42 -2.13 -3.39 -10.55
C ASP A 42 -1.07 -2.74 -9.65
N LEU A 43 -0.15 -3.55 -9.12
CA LEU A 43 0.93 -3.11 -8.24
C LEU A 43 2.18 -2.77 -9.07
N PRO A 44 3.09 -1.94 -8.54
CA PRO A 44 4.37 -1.66 -9.19
C PRO A 44 5.21 -2.93 -9.33
N GLU A 45 6.21 -2.88 -10.21
CA GLU A 45 7.10 -4.02 -10.49
C GLU A 45 7.75 -4.58 -9.22
N GLN A 46 8.25 -3.68 -8.36
CA GLN A 46 8.77 -4.01 -7.05
C GLN A 46 7.64 -3.92 -6.01
N HIS A 47 7.04 -5.05 -5.65
CA HIS A 47 6.01 -5.10 -4.62
C HIS A 47 6.12 -6.33 -3.74
N ARG A 48 5.60 -6.23 -2.51
CA ARG A 48 5.50 -7.33 -1.56
C ARG A 48 4.17 -7.26 -0.82
N VAL A 49 3.38 -8.33 -0.91
CA VAL A 49 2.13 -8.46 -0.15
C VAL A 49 2.41 -9.25 1.12
N ILE A 50 2.19 -8.61 2.27
CA ILE A 50 2.49 -9.14 3.59
C ILE A 50 1.15 -9.51 4.25
N LYS A 51 0.93 -10.81 4.47
CA LYS A 51 -0.23 -11.30 5.22
C LYS A 51 0.04 -11.21 6.73
N PRO A 52 -0.99 -11.09 7.57
CA PRO A 52 -0.82 -11.11 9.01
C PRO A 52 -0.08 -12.39 9.44
N GLY A 53 0.94 -12.22 10.28
CA GLY A 53 1.77 -13.33 10.78
C GLY A 53 2.80 -13.88 9.78
N GLN A 54 2.89 -13.36 8.55
CA GLN A 54 3.98 -13.72 7.65
C GLN A 54 5.31 -13.16 8.16
N MET A 55 6.29 -14.02 8.34
CA MET A 55 7.66 -13.59 8.57
C MET A 55 8.23 -13.06 7.26
N VAL A 56 8.72 -11.83 7.30
CA VAL A 56 9.41 -11.19 6.19
C VAL A 56 10.78 -10.70 6.63
N THR A 57 11.73 -10.70 5.71
CA THR A 57 13.04 -10.11 5.91
C THR A 57 12.94 -8.58 5.92
N LYS A 58 13.76 -7.93 6.75
CA LYS A 58 13.85 -6.46 6.88
C LYS A 58 14.93 -5.86 5.96
N ASP A 59 15.10 -6.45 4.78
CA ASP A 59 15.91 -5.90 3.70
C ASP A 59 15.27 -4.62 3.18
N PHE A 60 16.07 -3.57 2.97
CA PHE A 60 15.58 -2.27 2.49
C PHE A 60 15.68 -2.15 0.97
N TYR A 61 14.56 -1.88 0.32
CA TYR A 61 14.44 -1.58 -1.11
C TYR A 61 13.55 -0.34 -1.30
N GLU A 62 14.18 0.80 -1.60
CA GLU A 62 13.51 2.11 -1.68
C GLU A 62 12.30 2.11 -2.63
N ASP A 63 12.41 1.48 -3.79
CA ASP A 63 11.35 1.43 -4.81
C ASP A 63 10.26 0.38 -4.53
N ARG A 64 10.41 -0.45 -3.47
CA ARG A 64 9.48 -1.56 -3.21
C ARG A 64 8.26 -1.11 -2.42
N LEU A 65 7.08 -1.35 -2.98
CA LEU A 65 5.81 -1.17 -2.28
C LEU A 65 5.48 -2.39 -1.44
N ASN A 66 5.47 -2.24 -0.12
CA ASN A 66 4.92 -3.26 0.79
C ASN A 66 3.44 -2.97 1.06
N VAL A 67 2.60 -3.97 0.86
CA VAL A 67 1.16 -3.93 1.11
C VAL A 67 0.86 -4.84 2.28
N HIS A 68 0.40 -4.29 3.40
CA HIS A 68 0.10 -5.05 4.61
C HIS A 68 -1.38 -5.36 4.68
N LEU A 69 -1.70 -6.65 4.71
CA LEU A 69 -3.06 -7.14 4.85
C LEU A 69 -3.43 -7.33 6.32
N ASP A 70 -4.70 -7.16 6.64
CA ASP A 70 -5.29 -7.51 7.92
C ASP A 70 -5.75 -8.98 7.96
N GLU A 71 -6.33 -9.41 9.09
CA GLU A 71 -6.89 -10.75 9.27
C GLU A 71 -8.10 -11.04 8.36
N SER A 72 -8.77 -10.01 7.86
CA SER A 72 -9.87 -10.13 6.88
C SER A 72 -9.37 -10.30 5.44
N GLY A 73 -8.06 -10.10 5.20
CA GLY A 73 -7.46 -10.08 3.88
C GLY A 73 -7.63 -8.76 3.12
N ALA A 74 -8.04 -7.70 3.82
CA ALA A 74 -8.10 -6.33 3.30
C ALA A 74 -6.79 -5.58 3.59
N VAL A 75 -6.47 -4.57 2.78
CA VAL A 75 -5.27 -3.74 3.01
C VAL A 75 -5.48 -2.84 4.21
N SER A 76 -4.61 -2.99 5.20
CA SER A 76 -4.55 -2.13 6.39
C SER A 76 -3.77 -0.86 6.12
N HIS A 77 -2.57 -0.99 5.55
CA HIS A 77 -1.67 0.12 5.24
C HIS A 77 -0.61 -0.31 4.21
N VAL A 78 0.12 0.66 3.67
CA VAL A 78 1.20 0.44 2.71
C VAL A 78 2.47 1.18 3.17
N THR A 79 3.63 0.65 2.82
CA THR A 79 4.93 1.25 3.16
C THR A 79 5.94 1.03 2.04
N HIS A 80 6.71 2.06 1.67
CA HIS A 80 7.86 1.89 0.78
C HIS A 80 9.12 1.54 1.58
N GLY A 81 9.90 0.58 1.06
CA GLY A 81 11.15 0.12 1.68
C GLY A 81 11.39 -1.38 1.67
#